data_AF-A0A1T9QQ96-F1
#
_entry.id   AF-A0A1T9QQ96-F1
#
_cell.length_a   1.000
_cell.length_b   1.000
_cell.length_c   1.000
_cell.angle_alpha   90.00
_cell.angle_beta   90.00
_cell.angle_gamma   90.00
#
_symmetry.space_group_name_H-M   'P 1'
#
loop_
_entity.id
_entity.type
_entity.pdbx_description
1 polymer ?
#
loop_
_entity_poly.entity_id
_entity_poly.type
_entity_poly.pdbx_seq_one_letter_code
_entity_poly.pdbx_strand_id
1 'polypeptide(L)'
;MSLKVTPEELEQQAAFADSVANLLVDKHQKLSGQMVNLLESGWKGDGADACHTAWNEWNKGFHLMINGLADEAQALRLAASSYRNTETGSAAGFNDTGTRL
;
A
#
# COMPACT_ATOMS: atom_id res chain seq x y z
N MET A 1 27.17 13.59 2.90
CA MET A 1 26.54 12.51 3.68
C MET A 1 25.85 11.61 2.67
N SER A 2 26.19 10.32 2.58
CA SER A 2 25.50 9.39 1.67
C SER A 2 24.18 9.00 2.31
N LEU A 3 23.06 9.15 1.60
CA LEU A 3 21.82 8.49 1.99
C LEU A 3 22.06 6.97 1.97
N LYS A 4 21.54 6.27 2.99
CA LYS A 4 21.56 4.78 3.03
C LYS A 4 20.45 4.16 2.20
N VAL A 5 19.46 4.96 1.79
CA VAL A 5 18.31 4.57 0.98
C VAL A 5 18.06 5.67 -0.04
N THR A 6 17.99 5.33 -1.33
CA THR A 6 17.80 6.31 -2.41
C THR A 6 16.31 6.60 -2.65
N PRO A 7 15.96 7.76 -3.26
CA PRO A 7 14.60 8.00 -3.73
C PRO A 7 14.07 6.90 -4.65
N GLU A 8 14.92 6.32 -5.50
CA GLU A 8 14.56 5.26 -6.44
C GLU A 8 14.19 3.96 -5.71
N GLU A 9 14.95 3.59 -4.68
CA GLU A 9 14.63 2.43 -3.84
C GLU A 9 13.28 2.60 -3.14
N LEU A 10 12.98 3.79 -2.63
CA LEU A 10 11.69 4.09 -1.99
C LEU A 10 10.51 3.99 -2.97
N GLU A 11 10.65 4.54 -4.18
CA GLU A 11 9.61 4.42 -5.23
C GLU A 11 9.40 2.97 -5.66
N GLN A 12 10.48 2.18 -5.77
CA GLN A 12 10.39 0.76 -6.11
C GLN A 12 9.60 -0.01 -5.05
N GLN A 13 9.85 0.25 -3.77
CA GLN A 13 9.10 -0.39 -2.69
C GLN A 13 7.64 0.07 -2.64
N ALA A 14 7.37 1.36 -2.91
CA ALA A 14 6.00 1.86 -3.00
C ALA A 14 5.21 1.18 -4.13
N ALA A 15 5.83 1.04 -5.31
CA ALA A 15 5.23 0.35 -6.45
C ALA A 15 5.01 -1.15 -6.16
N PHE A 16 5.91 -1.78 -5.40
CA PHE A 16 5.74 -3.16 -4.97
C PHE A 16 4.54 -3.30 -4.02
N ALA A 17 4.41 -2.44 -3.02
CA ALA A 17 3.26 -2.43 -2.10
C ALA A 17 1.92 -2.29 -2.86
N ASP A 18 1.85 -1.38 -3.84
CA ASP A 18 0.65 -1.24 -4.70
C ASP A 18 0.38 -2.50 -5.52
N SER A 19 1.42 -3.15 -6.05
CA SER A 19 1.27 -4.40 -6.81
C SER A 19 0.70 -5.54 -5.95
N VAL A 20 1.15 -5.62 -4.70
CA VAL A 20 0.64 -6.59 -3.71
C VAL A 20 -0.81 -6.28 -3.37
N ALA A 21 -1.15 -5.01 -3.13
CA ALA A 21 -2.52 -4.59 -2.87
C ALA A 21 -3.47 -4.97 -4.02
N ASN A 22 -3.09 -4.67 -5.26
CA ASN A 22 -3.88 -5.01 -6.45
C ASN A 22 -4.09 -6.53 -6.60
N LEU A 23 -3.02 -7.32 -6.42
CA LEU A 23 -3.12 -8.78 -6.47
C LEU A 23 -4.07 -9.32 -5.40
N LEU A 24 -4.00 -8.79 -4.18
CA LEU A 24 -4.85 -9.19 -3.07
C LEU A 24 -6.31 -8.83 -3.34
N VAL A 25 -6.60 -7.65 -3.89
CA VAL A 25 -7.95 -7.24 -4.31
C VAL A 25 -8.51 -8.20 -5.35
N ASP A 26 -7.73 -8.54 -6.37
CA ASP A 26 -8.17 -9.48 -7.42
C ASP A 26 -8.50 -10.87 -6.87
N LYS A 27 -7.68 -11.39 -5.94
CA LYS A 27 -7.94 -12.68 -5.29
C LYS A 27 -9.17 -12.60 -4.37
N HIS A 28 -9.30 -11.51 -3.63
CA HIS A 28 -10.40 -11.30 -2.71
C HIS A 28 -11.74 -11.17 -3.45
N GLN A 29 -11.80 -10.50 -4.59
CA GLN A 29 -13.01 -10.43 -5.42
C GLN A 29 -13.48 -11.83 -5.85
N LYS A 30 -12.55 -12.71 -6.24
CA LYS A 30 -12.88 -14.11 -6.61
C LYS A 30 -13.40 -14.90 -5.42
N LEU A 31 -12.75 -14.77 -4.26
CA LEU A 31 -13.19 -15.40 -3.01
C LEU A 31 -14.58 -14.89 -2.60
N SER A 32 -14.80 -13.59 -2.66
CA SER A 32 -16.06 -12.94 -2.31
C SER A 32 -17.21 -13.45 -3.17
N GLY A 33 -17.02 -13.58 -4.49
CA GLY A 33 -18.04 -14.17 -5.36
C GLY A 33 -18.41 -15.61 -4.97
N GLN A 34 -17.44 -16.44 -4.60
CA GLN A 34 -17.72 -17.81 -4.15
C GLN A 34 -18.44 -17.84 -2.79
N MET A 35 -18.04 -16.96 -1.86
CA MET A 35 -18.64 -16.88 -0.53
C MET A 35 -20.07 -16.36 -0.57
N VAL A 36 -20.35 -15.34 -1.40
CA VAL A 36 -21.72 -14.85 -1.61
C VAL A 36 -22.59 -15.99 -2.14
N ASN A 37 -22.15 -16.73 -3.15
CA ASN A 37 -22.89 -17.87 -3.69
C ASN A 37 -23.18 -18.94 -2.63
N LEU A 38 -22.21 -19.25 -1.75
CA LEU A 38 -22.40 -20.22 -0.67
C LEU A 38 -23.41 -19.71 0.36
N LEU A 39 -23.24 -18.47 0.83
CA LEU A 39 -24.05 -17.87 1.89
C LEU A 39 -25.48 -17.57 1.43
N GLU A 40 -25.68 -17.31 0.14
CA GLU A 40 -27.01 -17.08 -0.45
C GLU A 40 -27.67 -18.35 -1.03
N SER A 41 -27.00 -19.52 -0.95
CA SER A 41 -27.51 -20.80 -1.50
C SER A 41 -28.75 -21.37 -0.78
N GLY A 42 -29.24 -20.69 0.26
CA GLY A 42 -30.29 -21.18 1.13
C GLY A 42 -29.77 -22.03 2.30
N TRP A 43 -28.45 -22.07 2.53
CA TRP A 43 -27.85 -22.64 3.73
C TRP A 43 -28.30 -21.88 4.99
N LYS A 44 -28.69 -22.60 6.04
CA LYS A 44 -29.28 -22.05 7.28
C LYS A 44 -28.79 -22.78 8.53
N GLY A 45 -29.01 -22.16 9.68
CA GLY A 45 -28.67 -22.66 11.01
C GLY A 45 -27.35 -22.08 11.54
N ASP A 46 -27.01 -22.42 12.78
CA ASP A 46 -25.90 -21.79 13.53
C ASP A 46 -24.55 -21.79 12.78
N GLY A 47 -24.28 -22.81 11.97
CA GLY A 47 -23.08 -22.87 11.13
C GLY A 47 -23.05 -21.80 10.04
N ALA A 48 -24.20 -21.51 9.41
CA ALA A 48 -24.33 -20.45 8.42
C ALA A 48 -24.16 -19.07 9.09
N ASP A 49 -24.76 -18.86 10.26
CA ASP A 49 -24.65 -17.61 11.02
C ASP A 49 -23.22 -17.34 11.49
N ALA A 50 -22.53 -18.37 11.98
CA ALA A 50 -21.11 -18.30 12.34
C ALA A 50 -20.23 -17.99 11.12
N CYS A 51 -20.52 -18.61 9.97
CA CYS A 51 -19.82 -18.34 8.72
C CYS A 51 -20.03 -16.90 8.23
N HIS A 52 -21.26 -16.39 8.26
CA HIS A 52 -21.58 -14.99 7.96
C HIS A 52 -20.79 -14.02 8.84
N THR A 53 -20.73 -14.30 10.15
CA THR A 53 -20.01 -13.47 11.10
C THR A 53 -18.51 -13.45 10.79
N ALA A 54 -17.91 -14.63 10.60
CA ALA A 54 -16.49 -14.75 10.26
C ALA A 54 -16.17 -14.09 8.91
N TRP A 55 -17.04 -14.23 7.91
CA TRP A 55 -16.88 -13.59 6.61
C TRP A 55 -16.93 -12.06 6.71
N ASN A 56 -17.86 -11.51 7.50
CA ASN A 56 -17.94 -10.07 7.74
C ASN A 56 -16.68 -9.53 8.44
N GLU A 57 -16.14 -10.25 9.41
CA GLU A 57 -14.88 -9.89 10.08
C GLU A 57 -13.69 -9.94 9.12
N TRP A 58 -13.58 -10.99 8.32
CA TRP A 58 -12.56 -11.13 7.29
C TRP A 58 -12.57 -9.95 6.31
N ASN A 59 -13.74 -9.54 5.80
CA ASN A 59 -13.85 -8.39 4.89
C ASN A 59 -13.35 -7.08 5.52
N LYS A 60 -13.64 -6.86 6.81
CA LYS A 60 -13.13 -5.69 7.53
C LYS A 60 -11.61 -5.74 7.63
N GLY A 61 -11.04 -6.86 8.05
CA GLY A 61 -9.59 -7.05 8.12
C GLY A 61 -8.90 -6.90 6.77
N PHE A 62 -9.52 -7.41 5.71
CA PHE A 62 -9.02 -7.28 4.35
C PHE A 62 -8.95 -5.80 3.91
N HIS A 63 -10.00 -5.00 4.14
CA HIS A 63 -9.97 -3.58 3.84
C HIS A 63 -8.88 -2.83 4.63
N LEU A 64 -8.67 -3.17 5.91
CA LEU A 64 -7.59 -2.59 6.71
C LEU A 64 -6.21 -2.90 6.13
N MET A 65 -5.99 -4.15 5.68
CA MET A 65 -4.74 -4.56 5.05
C MET A 65 -4.48 -3.79 3.74
N ILE A 66 -5.49 -3.64 2.88
CA ILE A 66 -5.35 -2.89 1.62
C ILE A 66 -5.06 -1.41 1.88
N ASN A 67 -5.77 -0.80 2.84
CA ASN A 67 -5.51 0.58 3.21
C ASN A 67 -4.09 0.76 3.77
N GLY A 68 -3.63 -0.16 4.62
CA GLY A 68 -2.26 -0.12 5.17
C GLY A 68 -1.18 -0.19 4.09
N LEU A 69 -1.37 -1.01 3.05
CA LEU A 69 -0.44 -1.07 1.90
C LEU A 69 -0.43 0.23 1.09
N ALA A 70 -1.61 0.84 0.90
CA ALA A 70 -1.72 2.13 0.21
C ALA A 70 -1.07 3.27 1.03
N ASP A 71 -1.28 3.28 2.35
CA ASP A 71 -0.67 4.25 3.27
C ASP A 71 0.86 4.10 3.29
N GLU A 72 1.38 2.86 3.30
CA GLU A 72 2.82 2.58 3.19
C GLU A 72 3.38 3.10 1.86
N ALA A 73 2.74 2.77 0.74
CA ALA A 73 3.17 3.23 -0.57
C ALA A 73 3.18 4.76 -0.67
N GLN A 74 2.19 5.43 -0.09
CA GLN A 74 2.14 6.88 -0.02
C GLN A 74 3.28 7.45 0.84
N ALA A 75 3.53 6.89 2.01
CA ALA A 75 4.60 7.34 2.90
C ALA A 75 5.99 7.23 2.24
N LEU A 76 6.24 6.13 1.53
CA LEU A 76 7.48 5.91 0.78
C LEU A 76 7.67 6.94 -0.34
N ARG A 77 6.61 7.26 -1.09
CA ARG A 77 6.63 8.32 -2.13
C ARG A 77 6.91 9.70 -1.56
N LEU A 78 6.28 10.03 -0.43
CA LEU A 78 6.52 11.29 0.27
C LEU A 78 7.99 11.42 0.71
N ALA A 79 8.56 10.34 1.24
CA ALA A 79 9.98 10.30 1.60
C ALA A 79 10.90 10.46 0.37
N ALA A 80 10.61 9.77 -0.74
CA ALA A 80 11.36 9.90 -1.99
C ALA A 80 11.35 11.35 -2.52
N SER A 81 10.18 11.99 -2.52
CA SER A 81 10.02 13.40 -2.91
C SER A 81 10.85 14.35 -2.02
N SER A 82 10.81 14.15 -0.70
CA SER A 82 11.58 14.95 0.26
C SER A 82 13.09 14.88 0.01
N TYR A 83 13.62 13.69 -0.29
CA TYR A 83 15.03 13.50 -0.60
C TYR A 83 15.45 14.24 -1.88
N ARG A 84 14.67 14.11 -2.96
CA ARG A 84 14.94 14.83 -4.23
C ARG A 84 14.95 16.35 -4.05
N ASN A 85 14.01 16.88 -3.25
CA ASN A 85 13.92 18.32 -2.99
C ASN A 85 15.12 18.83 -2.17
N THR A 86 15.57 18.04 -1.19
CA THR A 86 16.75 18.38 -0.36
C THR A 86 18.03 18.39 -1.18
N GLU A 87 18.18 17.45 -2.11
CA GLU A 87 19.34 17.38 -3.00
C GLU A 87 19.38 18.57 -3.97
N THR A 88 18.24 18.92 -4.57
CA THR A 88 18.12 20.06 -5.49
C THR A 88 18.41 21.39 -4.80
N GLY A 89 17.89 21.60 -3.58
CA GLY A 89 18.16 22.81 -2.79
C GLY A 89 19.62 22.93 -2.36
N SER A 90 20.26 21.80 -2.04
CA SER A 90 21.69 21.76 -1.67
C SER A 90 22.61 22.06 -2.86
N ALA A 91 22.26 21.55 -4.06
CA ALA A 91 22.98 21.83 -5.29
C ALA A 91 22.90 23.31 -5.72
N ALA A 92 21.74 23.95 -5.51
CA ALA A 92 21.55 25.38 -5.80
C ALA A 92 22.40 26.27 -4.88
N GLY A 93 22.52 25.95 -3.59
CA GLY A 93 23.34 26.71 -2.63
C GLY A 93 24.86 26.58 -2.86
N PHE A 94 25.32 25.43 -3.37
CA PHE A 94 26.74 25.22 -3.69
C PHE A 94 27.17 25.96 -4.97
N ASN A 95 26.28 26.15 -5.93
CA ASN A 95 26.63 26.84 -7.18
C ASN A 95 26.78 28.36 -6.98
N ASP A 96 26.08 28.96 -6.01
CA ASP A 96 26.15 30.39 -5.69
C ASP A 96 27.42 30.77 -4.90
N THR A 97 28.00 29.82 -4.14
CA THR A 97 29.24 30.05 -3.39
C THR A 97 30.52 29.73 -4.17
N GLY A 98 30.41 29.02 -5.30
CA GLY A 98 31.55 28.62 -6.14
C GLY A 98 32.02 29.63 -7.20
N THR A 99 31.26 30.71 -7.44
CA THR A 99 31.57 31.68 -8.52
C THR A 99 32.20 33.00 -8.03
N ARG A 100 32.69 33.08 -6.78
CA ARG A 100 33.20 34.33 -6.17
C ARG A 100 34.67 34.31 -5.73
N LEU A 101 35.53 33.49 -6.32
CA LEU A 101 36.99 33.56 -6.14
C LEU A 101 37.68 33.46 -7.51
#